data_AF-A0A966FRE4-F1
#
_entry.id   AF-A0A966FRE4-F1
#
_cell.length_a   1.000
_cell.length_b   1.000
_cell.length_c   1.000
_cell.angle_alpha   90.00
_cell.angle_beta   90.00
_cell.angle_gamma   90.00
#
_symmetry.space_group_name_H-M   'P 1'
#
loop_
_entity.id
_entity.type
_entity.pdbx_description
1 polymer ?
#
loop_
_entity_poly.entity_id
_entity_poly.type
_entity_poly.pdbx_seq_one_letter_code
_entity_poly.pdbx_strand_id
1 'polypeptide(L)' 'MQPDELRNAMAELGYLTQSGLAGAIGVDRSTVSLWLDGRVGVPRPIAKLIRLMVLYEDRTRQ' A
#
# COMPACT_ATOMS: atom_id res chain seq x y z
N MET A 1 0.19 -9.30 -4.11
CA MET A 1 0.67 -8.70 -2.86
C MET A 1 -0.25 -9.21 -1.78
N GLN A 2 0.31 -9.82 -0.73
CA GLN A 2 -0.47 -10.38 0.37
C GLN A 2 -0.89 -9.29 1.37
N PRO A 3 -1.92 -9.50 2.20
CA PRO A 3 -2.33 -8.53 3.20
C PRO A 3 -1.19 -8.06 4.13
N ASP A 4 -0.34 -8.98 4.58
CA ASP A 4 0.80 -8.64 5.46
C ASP A 4 1.88 -7.85 4.72
N GLU A 5 2.14 -8.19 3.46
CA GLU A 5 3.03 -7.40 2.60
C GLU A 5 2.51 -5.97 2.43
N LEU A 6 1.18 -5.80 2.31
CA LEU A 6 0.55 -4.48 2.22
C LEU A 6 0.64 -3.70 3.54
N ARG A 7 0.43 -4.37 4.70
CA ARG A 7 0.60 -3.75 6.03
C ARG A 7 2.02 -3.24 6.24
N ASN A 8 3.01 -4.05 5.87
CA ASN A 8 4.41 -3.67 5.99
C ASN A 8 4.73 -2.47 5.09
N ALA A 9 4.29 -2.50 3.83
CA ALA A 9 4.47 -1.37 2.93
C ALA A 9 3.80 -0.08 3.45
N MET A 10 2.62 -0.17 4.08
CA MET A 10 1.99 0.98 4.72
C MET A 10 2.85 1.56 5.85
N ALA A 11 3.41 0.70 6.71
CA ALA A 11 4.28 1.12 7.80
C ALA A 11 5.59 1.75 7.26
N GLU A 12 6.22 1.12 6.27
CA GLU A 12 7.45 1.60 5.64
C GLU A 12 7.25 2.96 4.96
N LEU A 13 6.09 3.19 4.34
CA LEU A 13 5.72 4.47 3.71
C LEU A 13 5.15 5.51 4.68
N GLY A 14 5.01 5.18 5.97
CA GLY A 14 4.48 6.09 6.98
C GLY A 14 2.97 6.32 6.93
N TYR A 15 2.21 5.47 6.23
CA TYR A 15 0.75 5.56 6.18
C TYR A 15 0.11 4.93 7.42
N LEU A 16 -0.24 5.78 8.39
CA LEU A 16 -0.92 5.36 9.63
C LEU A 16 -2.38 4.90 9.43
N THR A 17 -3.00 5.26 8.29
CA THR A 17 -4.41 4.97 8.02
C THR A 17 -4.60 4.43 6.61
N GLN A 18 -5.66 3.64 6.43
CA GLN A 18 -6.08 3.15 5.10
C GLN A 18 -6.41 4.31 4.16
N SER A 19 -7.03 5.39 4.68
CA SER A 19 -7.33 6.59 3.89
C SER A 19 -6.07 7.29 3.39
N GLY A 20 -5.00 7.29 4.18
CA GLY A 20 -3.72 7.89 3.78
C GLY A 20 -3.10 7.17 2.58
N LEU A 21 -3.00 5.84 2.64
CA LEU A 21 -2.54 5.06 1.49
C LEU A 21 -3.49 5.22 0.30
N ALA A 22 -4.80 5.11 0.53
CA ALA A 22 -5.81 5.19 -0.52
C ALA A 22 -5.74 6.50 -1.31
N GLY A 23 -5.61 7.63 -0.60
CA GLY A 23 -5.43 8.95 -1.22
C GLY A 23 -4.15 9.05 -2.04
N ALA A 24 -3.05 8.45 -1.57
CA ALA A 24 -1.77 8.49 -2.28
C ALA A 24 -1.77 7.69 -3.60
N ILE A 25 -2.57 6.62 -3.70
CA ILE A 25 -2.63 5.76 -4.89
C ILE A 25 -3.92 5.94 -5.71
N GLY A 26 -4.77 6.89 -5.34
CA GLY A 26 -5.97 7.26 -6.08
C GLY A 26 -7.09 6.21 -6.04
N VAL A 27 -7.30 5.56 -4.90
CA VAL A 27 -8.40 4.59 -4.70
C VAL A 27 -9.23 4.94 -3.47
N ASP A 28 -10.35 4.25 -3.28
CA ASP A 28 -11.17 4.40 -2.10
C ASP A 28 -10.59 3.66 -0.88
N ARG A 29 -10.84 4.20 0.32
CA ARG A 29 -10.45 3.54 1.58
C ARG A 29 -11.08 2.14 1.72
N SER A 30 -12.30 1.95 1.22
CA SER A 30 -12.99 0.64 1.22
C SER A 30 -12.22 -0.39 0.38
N THR A 31 -11.65 0.02 -0.75
CA THR A 31 -10.82 -0.84 -1.60
C THR A 31 -9.58 -1.32 -0.85
N VAL A 32 -8.89 -0.42 -0.14
CA VAL A 32 -7.74 -0.78 0.70
C VAL A 32 -8.14 -1.72 1.84
N SER A 33 -9.31 -1.50 2.46
CA SER A 33 -9.82 -2.40 3.49
C SER A 33 -10.02 -3.82 2.96
N LEU A 34 -10.62 -3.97 1.77
CA LEU A 34 -10.85 -5.29 1.16
C LEU A 34 -9.54 -6.04 0.88
N TRP A 35 -8.48 -5.31 0.52
CA TRP A 35 -7.15 -5.89 0.32
C TRP A 35 -6.50 -6.34 1.63
N LEU A 36 -6.59 -5.53 2.67
CA LEU A 36 -6.05 -5.86 4.00
C LEU A 36 -6.81 -7.02 4.66
N ASP A 37 -8.10 -7.14 4.40
CA ASP A 37 -8.93 -8.25 4.88
C ASP A 37 -8.72 -9.53 4.04
N GLY A 38 -7.95 -9.46 2.95
CA GLY A 38 -7.72 -10.58 2.04
C GLY A 38 -8.95 -10.99 1.22
N ARG A 39 -10.05 -10.23 1.27
CA ARG A 39 -11.29 -10.50 0.53
C ARG A 39 -11.11 -10.30 -0.97
N VAL A 40 -10.25 -9.35 -1.36
CA VAL A 40 -9.89 -9.05 -2.74
C VAL A 40 -8.38 -8.93 -2.83
N GLY A 41 -7.76 -9.54 -3.84
CA GLY A 41 -6.32 -9.38 -4.06
C GLY A 41 -5.98 -7.99 -4.57
N VAL A 42 -4.83 -7.44 -4.15
CA VAL A 42 -4.31 -6.19 -4.72
C VAL A 42 -4.02 -6.37 -6.22
N PRO A 43 -4.58 -5.53 -7.11
CA PRO A 43 -4.30 -5.59 -8.53
C PRO A 43 -2.80 -5.48 -8.83
N ARG A 44 -2.30 -6.25 -9.80
CA ARG A 44 -0.87 -6.32 -10.11
C ARG A 44 -0.22 -4.95 -10.39
N PRO A 45 -0.85 -4.01 -11.12
CA PRO A 45 -0.29 -2.67 -11.32
C PRO A 45 -0.14 -1.88 -10.02
N ILE A 46 -1.13 -1.96 -9.13
CA ILE A 46 -1.11 -1.28 -7.83
C ILE A 46 -0.04 -1.88 -6.91
N ALA A 47 0.07 -3.20 -6.87
CA ALA A 47 1.14 -3.88 -6.13
C ALA A 47 2.53 -3.44 -6.63
N LYS A 48 2.70 -3.26 -7.94
CA LYS A 48 3.95 -2.74 -8.51
C LYS A 48 4.20 -1.29 -8.09
N LEU A 49 3.18 -0.43 -8.14
CA LEU A 49 3.28 0.96 -7.70
C LEU A 49 3.72 1.06 -6.23
N ILE A 50 3.05 0.35 -5.33
CA ILE A 50 3.38 0.37 -3.88
C ILE A 50 4.83 -0.06 -3.65
N ARG A 51 5.30 -1.12 -4.31
CA ARG A 51 6.70 -1.56 -4.20
C ARG A 51 7.68 -0.52 -4.72
N LEU A 52 7.35 0.20 -5.79
CA LEU A 52 8.19 1.29 -6.30
C LEU A 52 8.24 2.47 -5.33
N MET A 53 7.13 2.80 -4.67
CA MET A 53 7.10 3.82 -3.63
C MET A 53 8.00 3.45 -2.45
N VAL A 54 7.95 2.21 -1.97
CA VAL A 54 8.83 1.71 -0.88
C VAL A 54 10.30 1.86 -1.28
N LEU A 55 10.66 1.36 -2.47
CA LEU A 55 12.03 1.46 -2.99
C LEU A 55 12.51 2.91 -3.19
N TYR A 56 11.59 3.86 -3.37
CA TYR A 56 11.93 5.27 -3.46
C TYR A 56 12.16 5.87 -2.06
N GLU A 57 11.25 5.60 -1.12
CA GLU A 57 11.35 6.05 0.27
C GLU A 57 12.63 5.55 0.95
N ASP A 58 13.00 4.29 0.72
CA ASP A 58 14.25 3.70 1.25
C ASP A 58 15.50 4.41 0.71
N ARG A 59 15.46 4.89 -0.53
CA ARG A 59 16.57 5.65 -1.13
C ARG A 59 16.67 7.06 -0.57
N THR A 60 15.54 7.68 -0.24
CA THR A 60 15.53 9.04 0.32
C THR A 60 15.93 9.12 1.78
N ARG A 61 15.96 7.98 2.51
CA ARG A 61 16.41 7.90 3.90
C ARG A 61 17.91 7.67 4.07
N GLN A 62 18.63 7.30 3.00
CA GLN A 62 20.08 7.07 2.98
C GLN A 62 20.84 8.36 2.68
#